data_AF-A0A382MBM0-F1
#
_entry.id   AF-A0A382MBM0-F1
#
_cell.length_a   1.000
_cell.length_b   1.000
_cell.length_c   1.000
_cell.angle_alpha   90.00
_cell.angle_beta   90.00
_cell.angle_gamma   90.00
#
_symmetry.space_group_name_H-M   'P 1'
#
loop_
_entity.id
_entity.type
_entity.pdbx_description
1 polymer ?
#
loop_
_entity_poly.entity_id
_entity_poly.type
_entity_poly.pdbx_seq_one_letter_code
_entity_poly.pdbx_strand_id
1 'polypeptide(L)'
;LESLSFINSSYDDSLVLLGNFYEYTMITRLVDNDSLSVPVSILVEFEGGECPIGDPNMDGVINVMDIIKTMQFILEWDEPTPDEYCAANVDFDNALTVSDLVLLSDIIMGN
;
A
#
# COMPACT_ATOMS: atom_id res chain seq x y z
N LEU A 1 13.52 36.36 -17.98
CA LEU A 1 12.55 35.60 -17.16
C LEU A 1 12.09 34.45 -18.03
N GLU A 2 12.69 33.27 -17.87
CA GLU A 2 12.22 32.07 -18.58
C GLU A 2 11.39 31.25 -17.59
N SER A 3 10.14 31.02 -17.99
CA SER A 3 9.15 30.27 -17.21
C SER A 3 9.47 28.77 -17.30
N LEU A 4 9.75 28.16 -16.15
CA LEU A 4 9.80 26.71 -16.02
C LEU A 4 8.38 26.16 -16.18
N SER A 5 8.11 25.48 -17.30
CA SER A 5 6.92 24.66 -17.45
C SER A 5 7.11 23.36 -16.67
N PHE A 6 6.29 23.14 -15.64
CA PHE A 6 6.30 21.92 -14.84
C PHE A 6 5.80 20.75 -15.70
N ILE A 7 6.71 19.89 -16.15
CA ILE A 7 6.37 18.54 -16.60
C ILE A 7 6.36 17.71 -15.32
N ASN A 8 5.18 17.35 -14.82
CA ASN A 8 5.07 16.45 -13.68
C ASN A 8 5.57 15.07 -14.09
N SER A 9 6.77 14.70 -13.64
CA SER A 9 7.26 13.32 -13.66
C SER A 9 6.89 12.65 -12.34
N SER A 10 5.95 11.71 -12.37
CA SER A 10 5.66 10.83 -11.24
C SER A 10 6.31 9.46 -11.47
N TYR A 11 6.82 8.87 -10.40
CA TYR A 11 7.28 7.49 -10.34
C TYR A 11 6.47 6.82 -9.23
N ASP A 12 5.82 5.70 -9.58
CA ASP A 12 5.06 4.86 -8.67
C ASP A 12 5.83 3.56 -8.51
N ASP A 13 6.13 3.20 -7.26
CA ASP A 13 6.83 1.96 -6.92
C ASP A 13 5.83 1.03 -6.23
N SER A 14 5.42 -0.03 -6.92
CA SER A 14 4.44 -0.99 -6.41
C SER A 14 5.07 -2.13 -5.58
N LEU A 15 6.39 -2.10 -5.33
CA LEU A 15 7.14 -3.18 -4.67
C LEU A 15 7.82 -2.74 -3.36
N VAL A 16 7.33 -1.66 -2.75
CA VAL A 16 7.75 -1.20 -1.42
C VAL A 16 7.22 -2.14 -0.32
N LEU A 17 8.11 -2.63 0.53
CA LEU A 17 7.86 -3.51 1.67
C LEU A 17 7.97 -2.70 2.97
N LEU A 18 7.06 -2.94 3.91
CA LEU A 18 7.04 -2.24 5.21
C LEU A 18 8.35 -2.38 5.99
N GLY A 19 8.71 -1.32 6.72
CA GLY A 19 9.89 -1.30 7.61
C GLY A 19 11.24 -1.32 6.89
N ASN A 20 11.24 -1.14 5.57
CA ASN A 20 12.45 -1.05 4.77
C ASN A 20 12.70 0.40 4.32
N PHE A 21 13.98 0.76 4.26
CA PHE A 21 14.41 2.05 3.75
C PHE A 21 14.66 1.97 2.25
N TYR A 22 14.15 2.96 1.53
CA TYR A 22 14.34 3.07 0.09
C TYR A 22 15.07 4.37 -0.22
N GLU A 23 16.18 4.26 -0.96
CA GLU A 23 16.90 5.41 -1.48
C GLU A 23 16.55 5.59 -2.95
N TYR A 24 15.95 6.73 -3.27
CA TYR A 24 15.64 7.11 -4.64
C TYR A 24 16.58 8.24 -5.08
N THR A 25 17.24 8.07 -6.22
CA THR A 25 18.08 9.10 -6.83
C THR A 25 17.41 9.64 -8.10
N MET A 26 17.05 10.91 -8.09
CA MET A 26 16.59 11.60 -9.30
C MET A 26 17.77 12.31 -9.97
N ILE A 27 18.00 11.97 -11.25
CA ILE A 27 18.99 12.63 -12.10
C ILE A 27 18.23 13.44 -13.15
N THR A 28 18.30 14.76 -13.03
CA THR A 28 17.77 15.65 -14.07
C THR A 28 18.77 15.69 -15.24
N ARG A 29 18.27 15.62 -16.47
CA ARG A 29 19.07 15.85 -17.68
C ARG A 29 18.60 17.14 -18.33
N LEU A 30 19.50 18.10 -18.50
CA LEU A 30 19.20 19.33 -19.21
C LEU A 30 19.11 19.07 -20.72
N VAL A 31 18.11 19.68 -21.36
CA VAL A 31 17.86 19.51 -22.80
C VAL A 31 18.42 20.70 -23.59
N ASP A 32 18.46 21.91 -22.99
CA ASP A 32 18.79 23.16 -23.72
C ASP A 32 19.73 24.16 -22.97
N ASN A 33 20.48 23.75 -21.93
CA ASN A 33 21.45 24.65 -21.24
C ASN A 33 22.68 23.90 -20.68
N ASP A 34 23.84 24.59 -20.62
CA ASP A 34 25.16 24.10 -20.13
C ASP A 34 25.30 24.16 -18.59
N SER A 35 24.24 23.82 -17.86
CA SER A 35 24.32 23.72 -16.39
C SER A 35 24.73 22.31 -15.97
N LEU A 36 25.39 22.19 -14.81
CA LEU A 36 25.72 20.90 -14.23
C LEU A 36 24.47 20.27 -13.62
N SER A 37 24.17 19.02 -13.98
CA SER A 37 23.13 18.23 -13.35
C SER A 37 23.61 17.76 -11.97
N VAL A 38 22.82 18.01 -10.94
CA VAL A 38 23.12 17.58 -9.56
C VAL A 38 22.12 16.49 -9.17
N PRO A 39 22.58 15.30 -8.76
CA PRO A 39 21.69 14.26 -8.28
C PRO A 39 21.11 14.65 -6.92
N VAL A 40 19.83 14.36 -6.71
CA VAL A 40 19.19 14.46 -5.40
C VAL A 40 18.82 13.06 -4.93
N SER A 41 19.36 12.66 -3.78
CA SER A 41 18.95 11.44 -3.07
C SER A 41 17.89 11.80 -2.03
N ILE A 42 16.79 11.06 -2.01
CA ILE A 42 15.76 11.14 -0.98
C ILE A 42 15.70 9.78 -0.30
N LEU A 43 15.88 9.78 1.01
CA LEU A 43 15.61 8.62 1.84
C LEU A 43 14.13 8.65 2.20
N VAL A 44 13.41 7.63 1.77
CA VAL A 44 11.99 7.46 2.10
C VAL A 44 11.86 6.25 3.00
N GLU A 45 11.27 6.47 4.17
CA GLU A 45 10.75 5.42 5.01
C GLU A 45 9.25 5.34 4.73
N PHE A 46 8.79 4.18 4.26
CA PHE A 46 7.37 3.94 4.07
C PHE A 46 6.78 3.56 5.43
N GLU A 47 6.51 4.58 6.23
CA GLU A 47 5.57 4.50 7.34
C GLU A 47 4.18 4.42 6.69
N GLY A 48 3.72 3.20 6.41
CA GLY A 48 2.45 2.98 5.74
C GLY A 48 1.34 3.79 6.41
N GLY A 49 0.42 4.35 5.62
CA GLY A 49 -0.92 4.55 6.15
C GLY A 49 -1.44 3.17 6.52
N GLU A 50 -1.43 2.87 7.82
CA GLU A 50 -1.33 1.51 8.36
C GLU A 50 -2.60 0.70 8.17
N CYS A 51 -2.65 -0.01 7.05
CA CYS A 51 -3.62 -1.05 6.83
C CYS A 51 -2.92 -2.41 6.97
N PRO A 52 -3.14 -3.15 8.07
CA PRO A 52 -2.55 -4.47 8.25
C PRO A 52 -3.32 -5.49 7.39
N ILE A 53 -2.98 -5.55 6.11
CA ILE A 53 -3.65 -6.39 5.11
C ILE A 53 -3.71 -7.84 5.59
N GLY A 54 -4.92 -8.39 5.63
CA GLY A 54 -5.17 -9.77 6.05
C GLY A 54 -5.26 -9.97 7.57
N ASP A 55 -5.20 -8.92 8.38
CA ASP A 55 -5.40 -8.94 9.84
C ASP A 55 -6.60 -8.06 10.28
N PRO A 56 -7.83 -8.39 9.85
CA PRO A 56 -9.06 -7.72 10.21
C PRO A 56 -9.42 -7.81 11.70
N ASN A 57 -8.77 -8.68 12.48
CA ASN A 57 -9.01 -8.79 13.92
C ASN A 57 -8.01 -7.96 14.76
N MET A 58 -6.98 -7.40 14.11
CA MET A 58 -5.96 -6.53 14.68
C MET A 58 -5.13 -7.20 15.79
N ASP A 59 -4.92 -8.51 15.71
CA ASP A 59 -4.14 -9.28 16.69
C ASP A 59 -2.67 -9.47 16.28
N GLY A 60 -2.30 -9.03 15.08
CA GLY A 60 -0.95 -9.11 14.52
C GLY A 60 -0.61 -10.46 13.90
N VAL A 61 -1.57 -11.39 13.78
CA VAL A 61 -1.35 -12.76 13.33
C VAL A 61 -2.41 -13.17 12.31
N ILE A 62 -2.01 -13.22 11.04
CA ILE A 62 -2.88 -13.70 9.95
C ILE A 62 -3.16 -15.20 10.09
N ASN A 63 -4.39 -15.56 10.46
CA ASN A 63 -4.84 -16.93 10.68
C ASN A 63 -6.37 -17.09 10.46
N VAL A 64 -6.92 -18.26 10.80
CA VAL A 64 -8.35 -18.56 10.57
C VAL A 64 -9.29 -17.63 11.35
N MET A 65 -8.84 -16.99 12.43
CA MET A 65 -9.63 -15.99 13.16
C MET A 65 -9.93 -14.76 12.31
N ASP A 66 -9.05 -14.39 11.38
CA ASP A 66 -9.26 -13.28 10.46
C ASP A 66 -10.38 -13.57 9.47
N ILE A 67 -10.44 -14.81 8.97
CA ILE A 67 -11.55 -15.29 8.13
C ILE A 67 -12.89 -15.14 8.88
N ILE A 68 -12.92 -15.51 10.15
CA ILE A 68 -14.13 -15.42 10.97
C ILE A 68 -14.54 -13.95 11.14
N LYS A 69 -13.58 -13.05 11.39
CA LYS A 69 -13.83 -11.62 11.56
C LYS A 69 -14.31 -10.96 10.27
N THR A 70 -13.66 -11.21 9.13
CA THR A 70 -14.13 -10.73 7.82
C THR A 70 -15.52 -11.26 7.48
N MET A 71 -15.83 -12.51 7.83
CA MET A 71 -17.17 -13.08 7.63
C MET A 71 -18.24 -12.39 8.49
N GLN A 72 -17.89 -11.96 9.72
CA GLN A 72 -18.80 -11.16 10.55
C GLN A 72 -19.10 -9.80 9.93
N PHE A 73 -18.11 -9.14 9.33
CA PHE A 73 -18.30 -7.89 8.60
C PHE A 73 -19.20 -8.06 7.37
N ILE A 74 -18.97 -9.11 6.57
CA ILE A 74 -19.79 -9.41 5.37
C ILE A 74 -21.25 -9.71 5.74
N LEU A 75 -21.47 -10.37 6.88
CA LEU A 75 -22.81 -10.69 7.38
C LEU A 75 -23.45 -9.55 8.17
N GLU A 76 -22.78 -8.40 8.28
CA GLU A 76 -23.22 -7.22 9.05
C GLU A 76 -23.51 -7.56 10.53
N TRP A 77 -22.84 -8.57 11.07
CA TRP A 77 -22.89 -8.89 12.51
C TRP A 77 -22.00 -7.97 13.34
N ASP A 78 -21.02 -7.36 12.68
CA ASP A 78 -20.10 -6.38 13.23
C ASP A 78 -19.80 -5.31 12.18
N GLU A 79 -19.57 -4.06 12.60
CA GLU A 79 -19.25 -2.94 11.71
C GLU A 79 -17.74 -2.66 11.78
N PRO A 80 -17.00 -2.79 10.66
CA PRO A 80 -15.56 -2.61 10.68
C PRO A 80 -15.18 -1.14 10.89
N THR A 81 -14.15 -0.91 11.70
CA THR A 81 -13.42 0.37 11.71
C THR A 81 -12.71 0.59 10.37
N PRO A 82 -12.27 1.82 10.04
CA PRO A 82 -11.55 2.08 8.79
C PRO A 82 -10.31 1.19 8.58
N ASP A 83 -9.60 0.89 9.66
CA ASP A 83 -8.39 0.07 9.63
C ASP A 83 -8.75 -1.41 9.45
N GLU A 84 -9.78 -1.92 10.15
CA GLU A 84 -10.29 -3.29 9.97
C GLU A 84 -10.89 -3.51 8.58
N TYR A 85 -11.60 -2.51 8.06
CA TYR A 85 -12.15 -2.55 6.71
C TYR A 85 -11.03 -2.66 5.68
N CYS A 86 -9.98 -1.86 5.87
CA CYS A 86 -8.83 -1.93 4.99
C CYS A 86 -8.12 -3.29 5.11
N ALA A 87 -7.93 -3.80 6.32
CA ALA A 87 -7.31 -5.10 6.56
C ALA A 87 -8.12 -6.26 5.96
N ALA A 88 -9.45 -6.17 5.98
CA ALA A 88 -10.37 -7.18 5.47
C ALA A 88 -10.53 -7.15 3.93
N ASN A 89 -10.38 -5.99 3.29
CA ASN A 89 -10.52 -5.78 1.84
C ASN A 89 -9.19 -6.10 1.13
N VAL A 90 -8.95 -7.39 0.91
CA VAL A 90 -7.65 -7.90 0.43
C VAL A 90 -7.49 -7.83 -1.09
N ASP A 91 -8.57 -7.69 -1.87
CA ASP A 91 -8.49 -7.41 -3.31
C ASP A 91 -8.56 -5.92 -3.68
N PHE A 92 -8.73 -5.05 -2.68
CA PHE A 92 -8.76 -3.60 -2.79
C PHE A 92 -9.88 -3.07 -3.73
N ASP A 93 -10.99 -3.80 -3.88
CA ASP A 93 -12.09 -3.40 -4.75
C ASP A 93 -13.05 -2.38 -4.10
N ASN A 94 -12.86 -2.10 -2.81
CA ASN A 94 -13.71 -1.26 -1.95
C ASN A 94 -15.09 -1.85 -1.68
N ALA A 95 -15.18 -3.17 -1.63
CA ALA A 95 -16.27 -3.93 -1.07
C ALA A 95 -15.71 -4.99 -0.12
N LEU A 96 -16.52 -5.45 0.83
CA LEU A 96 -16.23 -6.65 1.59
C LEU A 96 -17.16 -7.75 1.10
N THR A 97 -16.59 -8.76 0.46
CA THR A 97 -17.35 -9.84 -0.16
C THR A 97 -16.70 -11.19 0.11
N VAL A 98 -17.32 -12.25 -0.40
CA VAL A 98 -16.75 -13.60 -0.32
C VAL A 98 -15.43 -13.71 -1.12
N SER A 99 -15.16 -12.80 -2.06
CA SER A 99 -13.87 -12.71 -2.78
C SER A 99 -12.72 -12.53 -1.79
N ASP A 100 -12.86 -11.58 -0.88
CA ASP A 100 -11.88 -11.28 0.16
C ASP A 100 -11.60 -12.47 1.07
N LEU A 101 -12.65 -13.21 1.45
CA LEU A 101 -12.51 -14.42 2.27
C LEU A 101 -11.70 -15.52 1.58
N VAL A 102 -11.93 -15.71 0.28
CA VAL A 102 -11.21 -16.74 -0.50
C VAL A 102 -9.74 -16.35 -0.61
N LEU A 103 -9.45 -15.09 -0.94
CA LEU A 103 -8.08 -14.60 -1.01
C LEU A 103 -7.37 -14.66 0.34
N LEU A 104 -8.04 -14.30 1.43
CA LEU A 104 -7.52 -14.46 2.77
C LEU A 104 -7.21 -15.93 3.10
N SER A 105 -8.04 -16.86 2.62
CA SER A 105 -7.78 -18.29 2.78
C SER A 105 -6.54 -18.75 1.98
N ASP A 106 -6.34 -18.23 0.77
CA ASP A 106 -5.15 -18.52 -0.04
C ASP A 106 -3.88 -17.98 0.65
N ILE A 107 -3.95 -16.78 1.23
CA ILE A 107 -2.87 -16.18 2.03
C ILE A 107 -2.49 -17.08 3.21
N ILE A 108 -3.48 -17.56 3.98
CA ILE A 108 -3.25 -18.43 5.14
C ILE A 108 -2.69 -19.80 4.72
N MET A 109 -3.08 -20.30 3.54
CA MET A 109 -2.59 -21.57 3.00
C MET A 109 -1.25 -21.44 2.26
N GLY A 110 -0.79 -20.22 1.98
CA GLY A 110 0.45 -19.92 1.28
C GLY A 110 0.44 -20.31 -0.20
N ASN A 111 -0.70 -20.11 -0.87
CA ASN A 111 -0.96 -20.54 -2.25
C ASN A 111 -1.07 -19.37 -3.24
#